data_AF-A0A1B6FTL0-F1
#
_entry.id   AF-A0A1B6FTL0-F1
#
_cell.length_a   1.000
_cell.length_b   1.000
_cell.length_c   1.000
_cell.angle_alpha   90.00
_cell.angle_beta   90.00
_cell.angle_gamma   90.00
#
_symmetry.space_group_name_H-M   'P 1'
#
loop_
_entity.id
_entity.type
_entity.pdbx_description
1 polymer ?
#
loop_
_entity_poly.entity_id
_entity_poly.type
_entity_poly.pdbx_seq_one_letter_code
_entity_poly.pdbx_strand_id
1 'polypeptide(L)'
;LRLYNVSKGKKTLYLLDSIGEQVYERLCDLCEPDEPESKSFEDLVSILSRFFDPEPNPLAERIKFQSRVQKEGESPADFAAELKKLPRYCKFPSDWFDEALCTQFVHGLRSHDLKF
;
A
#
# COMPACT_ATOMS: atom_id res chain seq x y z
N LEU A 1 -7.43 15.75 9.06
CA LEU A 1 -8.20 16.91 9.60
C LEU A 1 -9.51 17.07 8.82
N ARG A 2 -10.69 16.95 9.46
CA ARG A 2 -11.97 17.31 8.82
C ARG A 2 -12.31 18.75 9.21
N LEU A 3 -11.96 19.70 8.34
CA LEU A 3 -12.34 21.10 8.50
C LEU A 3 -13.76 21.30 7.97
N TYR A 4 -14.74 21.33 8.87
CA TYR A 4 -16.12 21.67 8.56
C TYR A 4 -16.23 23.19 8.36
N ASN A 5 -16.99 23.63 7.34
CA ASN A 5 -17.29 25.04 7.05
C ASN A 5 -16.16 25.90 6.44
N VAL A 6 -15.17 25.29 5.78
CA VAL A 6 -14.12 25.99 5.01
C VAL A 6 -14.41 25.89 3.51
N SER A 7 -14.36 27.01 2.78
CA SER A 7 -14.55 27.03 1.32
C SER A 7 -13.44 26.22 0.61
N LYS A 8 -13.73 25.68 -0.58
CA LYS A 8 -12.78 24.83 -1.32
C LYS A 8 -11.42 25.50 -1.52
N GLY A 9 -11.40 26.76 -1.97
CA GLY A 9 -10.15 27.52 -2.15
C GLY A 9 -9.37 27.73 -0.84
N LYS A 10 -10.06 27.94 0.29
CA LYS A 10 -9.38 28.04 1.60
C LYS A 10 -8.78 26.69 2.01
N LYS A 11 -9.41 25.56 1.71
CA LYS A 11 -8.86 24.23 2.00
C LYS A 11 -7.57 23.96 1.21
N THR A 12 -7.52 24.36 -0.06
CA THR A 12 -6.30 24.29 -0.89
C THR A 12 -5.17 25.08 -0.25
N LEU A 13 -5.39 26.36 0.07
CA LEU A 13 -4.37 27.21 0.69
C LEU A 13 -3.89 26.66 2.04
N TYR A 14 -4.80 26.18 2.89
CA TYR A 14 -4.43 25.55 4.16
C TYR A 14 -3.58 24.28 3.97
N LEU A 15 -3.88 23.47 2.95
CA LEU A 15 -3.05 22.30 2.64
C LEU A 15 -1.64 22.74 2.28
N LEU A 16 -1.52 23.68 1.33
CA LEU A 16 -0.23 24.17 0.83
C LEU A 16 0.63 24.81 1.93
N ASP A 17 0.01 25.57 2.84
CA ASP A 17 0.70 26.16 4.01
C ASP A 17 1.10 25.11 5.06
N SER A 18 0.35 24.00 5.14
CA SER A 18 0.61 22.93 6.11
C SER A 18 1.64 21.88 5.66
N ILE A 19 1.82 21.71 4.35
CA ILE A 19 2.81 20.80 3.80
C ILE A 19 4.16 21.53 3.80
N GLY A 20 5.13 21.04 4.59
CA GLY A 20 6.42 21.70 4.71
C GLY A 20 7.15 21.84 3.36
N GLU A 21 8.15 22.72 3.33
CA GLU A 21 8.89 23.15 2.12
C GLU A 21 9.26 22.00 1.17
N GLN A 22 9.87 20.91 1.67
CA GLN A 22 10.28 19.77 0.84
C GLN A 22 9.11 19.08 0.11
N VAL A 23 7.93 19.02 0.76
CA VAL A 23 6.74 18.41 0.16
C VAL A 23 6.13 19.38 -0.85
N TYR A 24 6.18 20.68 -0.57
CA TYR A 24 5.72 21.72 -1.48
C TYR A 24 6.56 21.79 -2.76
N GLU A 25 7.90 21.81 -2.66
CA GLU A 25 8.80 21.78 -3.82
C GLU A 25 8.49 20.59 -4.73
N ARG A 26 8.33 19.40 -4.14
CA ARG A 26 7.97 18.21 -4.89
C ARG A 26 6.58 18.29 -5.50
N LEU A 27 5.63 18.92 -4.82
CA LEU A 27 4.29 19.13 -5.34
C LEU A 27 4.31 20.05 -6.58
N CYS A 28 5.18 21.08 -6.59
CA CYS A 28 5.42 21.91 -7.77
C CYS A 28 5.88 21.06 -8.97
N ASP A 29 6.93 20.24 -8.78
CA ASP A 29 7.43 19.34 -9.84
C ASP A 29 6.32 18.41 -10.38
N LEU A 30 5.46 17.90 -9.49
CA LEU A 30 4.36 17.00 -9.85
C LEU A 30 3.15 17.71 -10.49
N CYS A 31 3.05 19.04 -10.35
CA CYS A 31 1.94 19.83 -10.88
C CYS A 31 2.21 20.42 -12.27
N GLU A 32 3.48 20.43 -12.71
CA GLU A 32 3.88 20.98 -14.00
C GLU A 32 2.99 20.48 -15.16
N PRO A 33 2.58 21.37 -16.09
CA PRO A 33 2.96 22.79 -16.21
C PRO A 33 2.10 23.75 -15.36
N ASP A 34 1.17 23.25 -14.55
CA ASP A 34 0.28 24.09 -13.73
C ASP A 34 0.87 24.38 -12.34
N GLU A 35 0.36 25.41 -11.68
CA GLU A 35 0.71 25.73 -10.28
C GLU A 35 -0.14 24.89 -9.30
N PRO A 36 0.42 24.43 -8.16
CA PRO A 36 -0.35 23.73 -7.12
C PRO A 36 -1.60 24.49 -6.65
N GLU A 37 -1.52 25.81 -6.57
CA GLU A 37 -2.60 26.73 -6.17
C GLU A 37 -3.78 26.72 -7.14
N SER A 38 -3.54 26.36 -8.40
CA SER A 38 -4.58 26.27 -9.43
C SER A 38 -5.41 24.99 -9.33
N LYS A 39 -4.93 23.97 -8.60
CA LYS A 39 -5.58 22.66 -8.48
C LYS A 39 -6.54 22.60 -7.29
N SER A 40 -7.53 21.71 -7.38
CA SER A 40 -8.44 21.50 -6.26
C SER A 40 -7.74 20.79 -5.10
N PHE A 41 -8.26 20.98 -3.88
CA PHE A 41 -7.78 20.24 -2.71
C PHE A 41 -7.80 18.73 -2.95
N GLU A 42 -8.85 18.21 -3.60
CA GLU A 42 -8.99 16.80 -3.92
C GLU A 42 -7.89 16.31 -4.89
N ASP A 43 -7.55 17.10 -5.91
CA ASP A 43 -6.48 16.77 -6.86
C ASP A 43 -5.12 16.76 -6.18
N LEU A 44 -4.82 17.76 -5.34
CA LEU A 44 -3.56 17.83 -4.60
C LEU A 44 -3.40 16.65 -3.64
N VAL A 45 -4.46 16.28 -2.92
CA VAL A 45 -4.47 15.09 -2.06
C VAL A 45 -4.23 13.83 -2.89
N SER A 46 -4.81 13.72 -4.08
CA SER A 46 -4.61 12.58 -4.98
C SER A 46 -3.16 12.49 -5.48
N ILE A 47 -2.57 13.62 -5.90
CA ILE A 47 -1.17 13.69 -6.35
C ILE A 47 -0.23 13.27 -5.23
N LEU A 48 -0.39 13.87 -4.04
CA LEU A 48 0.42 13.54 -2.87
C LEU A 48 0.26 12.08 -2.46
N SER A 49 -0.97 11.55 -2.46
CA SER A 49 -1.24 10.14 -2.16
C SER A 49 -0.53 9.22 -3.13
N ARG A 50 -0.61 9.48 -4.45
CA ARG A 50 0.07 8.64 -5.45
C ARG A 50 1.59 8.65 -5.31
N PHE A 51 2.17 9.74 -4.82
CA PHE A 51 3.62 9.86 -4.65
C PHE A 51 4.09 9.24 -3.33
N PHE A 52 3.45 9.57 -2.21
CA PHE A 52 3.90 9.18 -0.87
C PHE A 52 3.29 7.86 -0.37
N ASP A 53 2.15 7.46 -0.90
CA ASP A 53 1.46 6.21 -0.60
C ASP A 53 1.02 5.53 -1.92
N PRO A 54 1.98 5.20 -2.81
CA PRO A 54 1.66 4.61 -4.10
C PRO A 54 0.89 3.30 -3.88
N GLU A 55 -0.18 3.11 -4.65
CA GLU A 55 -0.95 1.88 -4.59
C GLU A 55 -0.01 0.68 -4.83
N PRO A 56 0.07 -0.30 -3.90
CA PRO A 56 1.01 -1.39 -4.05
C PRO A 56 0.77 -2.17 -5.33
N ASN A 57 1.85 -2.44 -6.07
CA ASN A 57 1.78 -3.23 -7.30
C ASN A 57 1.35 -4.67 -6.94
N PRO A 58 0.19 -5.16 -7.43
CA PRO A 58 -0.32 -6.48 -7.06
C PRO A 58 0.64 -7.62 -7.39
N LEU A 59 1.42 -7.50 -8.48
CA LEU A 59 2.41 -8.50 -8.86
C LEU A 59 3.59 -8.51 -7.89
N ALA A 60 4.09 -7.34 -7.49
CA ALA A 60 5.16 -7.25 -6.50
C ALA A 60 4.73 -7.82 -5.14
N GLU A 61 3.49 -7.55 -4.73
CA GLU A 61 2.92 -8.07 -3.49
C GLU A 61 2.72 -9.59 -3.55
N ARG A 62 2.33 -10.14 -4.72
CA ARG A 62 2.27 -11.60 -4.94
C ARG A 62 3.65 -12.25 -4.86
N ILE A 63 4.68 -11.62 -5.41
CA ILE A 63 6.07 -12.12 -5.30
C ILE A 63 6.51 -12.12 -3.83
N LYS A 64 6.19 -11.08 -3.07
CA LYS A 64 6.45 -11.01 -1.61
C LYS A 64 5.70 -12.08 -0.83
N PHE A 65 4.44 -12.35 -1.17
CA PHE A 65 3.66 -13.44 -0.60
C PHE A 65 4.29 -14.80 -0.92
N GLN A 66 4.68 -15.03 -2.18
CA GLN A 66 5.25 -16.29 -2.65
C GLN A 66 6.68 -16.54 -2.14
N SER A 67 7.46 -15.49 -1.86
CA SER A 67 8.80 -15.62 -1.29
C SER A 67 8.81 -15.96 0.20
N ARG A 68 7.65 -15.90 0.86
CA ARG A 68 7.52 -16.19 2.27
C ARG A 68 7.60 -17.70 2.53
N VAL A 69 8.74 -18.12 3.07
CA VAL A 69 9.00 -19.48 3.58
C VAL A 69 9.18 -19.46 5.10
N GLN A 70 8.83 -20.55 5.78
CA GLN A 70 9.01 -20.71 7.22
C GLN A 70 10.48 -20.50 7.61
N LYS A 71 10.73 -19.63 8.59
CA LYS A 71 12.08 -19.32 9.09
C LYS A 71 12.60 -20.46 9.97
N GLU A 72 13.92 -20.52 10.14
CA GLU A 72 14.50 -21.44 11.12
C GLU A 72 14.04 -21.07 12.54
N GLY A 73 13.63 -22.06 13.32
CA GLY A 73 13.07 -21.85 14.67
C GLY A 73 11.64 -21.30 14.71
N GLU A 74 11.03 -20.96 13.57
CA GLU A 74 9.64 -20.49 13.52
C GLU A 74 8.67 -21.67 13.59
N SER A 75 7.66 -21.58 14.46
CA SER A 75 6.64 -22.63 14.52
C SER A 75 5.71 -22.59 13.30
N PRO A 76 5.09 -23.72 12.89
CA PRO A 76 4.11 -23.70 11.80
C PRO A 76 2.94 -22.74 12.04
N ALA A 77 2.52 -22.58 13.30
CA ALA A 77 1.43 -21.66 13.67
C ALA A 77 1.84 -20.19 13.47
N ASP A 78 3.05 -19.82 13.88
CA ASP A 78 3.58 -18.46 13.68
C ASP A 78 3.76 -18.16 12.19
N PHE A 79 4.27 -19.14 11.44
CA PHE A 79 4.37 -19.04 9.98
C PHE A 79 3.01 -18.78 9.33
N ALA A 80 1.97 -19.55 9.71
CA ALA A 80 0.61 -19.34 9.21
C ALA A 80 0.05 -17.96 9.58
N ALA A 81 0.29 -17.50 10.80
CA ALA A 81 -0.17 -16.20 11.28
C ALA A 81 0.48 -15.03 10.51
N GLU A 82 1.77 -15.12 10.22
CA GLU A 82 2.48 -14.12 9.42
C GLU A 82 2.08 -14.19 7.93
N LEU A 83 1.95 -15.39 7.38
CA LEU A 83 1.58 -15.58 5.98
C LEU A 83 0.20 -14.98 5.67
N LYS A 84 -0.77 -15.12 6.59
CA LYS A 84 -2.13 -14.55 6.46
C LYS A 84 -2.16 -13.02 6.36
N LYS A 85 -1.09 -12.32 6.77
CA LYS A 85 -1.02 -10.84 6.71
C LYS A 85 -0.57 -10.32 5.34
N LEU A 86 0.14 -11.14 4.57
CA LEU A 86 0.79 -10.74 3.31
C LEU A 86 -0.15 -10.55 2.10
N PRO A 87 -1.25 -11.29 1.91
CA PRO A 87 -2.02 -11.21 0.67
C PRO A 87 -2.92 -9.96 0.54
N ARG A 88 -2.94 -9.06 1.55
CA ARG A 88 -3.80 -7.86 1.60
C ARG A 88 -3.80 -7.03 0.31
N TYR A 89 -2.64 -6.91 -0.33
CA TYR A 89 -2.45 -6.10 -1.54
C TYR A 89 -2.21 -6.94 -2.80
N CYS A 90 -2.27 -8.27 -2.70
CA CYS A 90 -2.09 -9.17 -3.84
C CYS A 90 -3.26 -9.14 -4.84
N LYS A 91 -4.41 -8.57 -4.46
CA LYS A 91 -5.65 -8.57 -5.25
C LYS A 91 -5.97 -9.96 -5.81
N PHE A 92 -5.95 -10.98 -4.95
CA PHE A 92 -6.40 -12.31 -5.36
C PHE A 92 -7.91 -12.28 -5.59
N PRO A 93 -8.43 -13.02 -6.59
CA PRO A 93 -9.86 -13.30 -6.70
C PRO A 93 -10.37 -13.90 -5.38
N SER A 94 -11.57 -13.52 -4.96
CA SER A 94 -12.11 -13.95 -3.66
C SER A 94 -12.30 -15.46 -3.57
N ASP A 95 -12.62 -16.10 -4.69
CA ASP A 95 -12.75 -17.55 -4.86
C ASP A 95 -11.42 -18.29 -4.88
N TRP A 96 -10.29 -17.58 -5.06
CA TRP A 96 -8.94 -18.14 -5.09
C TRP A 96 -8.13 -17.86 -3.81
N PHE A 97 -8.60 -16.96 -2.95
CA PHE A 97 -7.82 -16.47 -1.80
C PHE A 97 -7.42 -17.59 -0.83
N ASP A 98 -8.37 -18.45 -0.47
CA ASP A 98 -8.11 -19.55 0.47
C ASP A 98 -7.17 -20.60 -0.14
N GLU A 99 -7.32 -20.90 -1.43
CA GLU A 99 -6.45 -21.82 -2.15
C GLU A 99 -5.02 -21.28 -2.26
N ALA A 100 -4.86 -19.99 -2.55
CA ALA A 100 -3.56 -19.34 -2.57
C ALA A 100 -2.84 -19.41 -1.21
N LEU A 101 -3.58 -19.19 -0.11
CA LEU A 101 -3.06 -19.30 1.25
C LEU A 101 -2.61 -20.71 1.59
N CYS A 102 -3.46 -21.71 1.34
CA CYS A 102 -3.14 -23.11 1.59
C CYS A 102 -1.94 -23.57 0.76
N THR A 103 -1.93 -23.24 -0.53
CA THR A 103 -0.85 -23.58 -1.46
C THR A 103 0.48 -22.99 -0.98
N GLN A 104 0.49 -21.71 -0.63
CA GLN A 104 1.73 -21.05 -0.18
C GLN A 104 2.16 -21.56 1.19
N PHE A 105 1.23 -21.88 2.09
CA PHE A 105 1.55 -22.47 3.38
C PHE A 105 2.28 -23.80 3.18
N VAL A 106 1.69 -24.73 2.42
CA VAL A 106 2.31 -26.03 2.13
C VAL A 106 3.66 -25.85 1.43
N HIS A 107 3.74 -24.99 0.41
CA HIS A 107 4.97 -24.72 -0.33
C HIS A 107 6.09 -24.17 0.57
N GLY A 108 5.75 -23.21 1.43
CA GLY A 108 6.71 -22.47 2.25
C GLY A 108 7.12 -23.16 3.54
N LEU A 109 6.47 -24.26 3.96
CA LEU A 109 6.89 -25.04 5.13
C LEU A 109 8.30 -25.62 4.96
N ARG A 110 9.04 -25.72 6.05
CA ARG A 110 10.38 -26.35 6.08
C ARG A 110 10.31 -27.88 6.12
N SER A 111 9.31 -28.43 6.81
CA SER A 111 9.09 -29.88 6.82
C SER A 111 8.63 -30.35 5.42
N HIS A 112 9.20 -31.47 4.99
CA HIS A 112 8.81 -32.13 3.74
C HIS A 112 7.63 -33.09 3.93
N ASP A 113 7.24 -33.40 5.17
CA ASP A 113 6.24 -34.42 5.50
C ASP A 113 4.81 -34.04 5.05
N LEU A 114 4.59 -32.75 4.78
CA LEU A 114 3.31 -32.21 4.32
C LEU A 114 3.30 -31.88 2.82
N LYS A 115 4.40 -32.15 2.11
CA LYS A 115 4.56 -31.79 0.70
C LYS A 115 4.20 -32.93 -0.27
N PHE A 116 3.90 -34.13 0.23
CA PHE A 116 3.50 -35.31 -0.55
C PHE A 116 2.57 -36.24 0.23
#